data_AF-A0A7C8NVK0-F1
#
_entry.id   AF-A0A7C8NVK0-F1
#
_cell.length_a   1.000
_cell.length_b   1.000
_cell.length_c   1.000
_cell.angle_alpha   90.00
_cell.angle_beta   90.00
_cell.angle_gamma   90.00
#
_symmetry.space_group_name_H-M   'P 1'
#
loop_
_entity.id
_entity.type
_entity.pdbx_description
1 polymer ?
#
loop_
_entity_poly.entity_id
_entity_poly.type
_entity_poly.pdbx_seq_one_letter_code
_entity_poly.pdbx_strand_id
1 'polypeptide(L)'
;METTLQTQHSSNRQPSADVDSSVSVFRYDSNNVAAIQNARLQRKRAEEAARRHAEEMEAAARNLASEIGSKEQAVKELIALRSEYDALQSKYSSVNSSLKGLETSLKAKNDELAGVKKEIEIAKKEVVDIRSDCETLRTSQSSLNNTLLITNNEKRRLMTQIKDLTSYMNFALATSIREMELLPSNTSDGLENCLPSRYNGWIVLIVNLKNGMVLDPRKDSGTTVQSYTYLEGCADQMLKLLKIDGNGFWVISCPLNSNRFYFGSDGPSVDLKAAPSLPGSQDYWRIGRDSSSHRGSWVIKNVQFQTYIGPYDGTSEVGGRITSHISNQTGNPRWAIIPITFA
;
A
#
# COMPACT_ATOMS: atom_id res chain seq x y z
N MET A 1 -27.04 -64.71 76.34
CA MET A 1 -25.81 -65.16 75.67
C MET A 1 -24.71 -65.13 76.72
N GLU A 2 -24.70 -66.00 77.74
CA GLU A 2 -24.50 -67.47 77.71
C GLU A 2 -23.27 -67.83 76.87
N THR A 3 -22.19 -68.42 77.42
CA THR A 3 -22.22 -69.79 77.97
C THR A 3 -21.11 -70.09 78.98
N THR A 4 -21.51 -70.91 79.95
CA THR A 4 -20.81 -71.65 81.01
C THR A 4 -19.85 -72.72 80.47
N LEU A 5 -18.80 -73.08 81.21
CA LEU A 5 -18.29 -74.46 81.26
C LEU A 5 -17.62 -74.78 82.61
N GLN A 6 -17.82 -76.02 83.02
CA GLN A 6 -17.84 -76.58 84.38
C GLN A 6 -17.07 -77.91 84.34
N THR A 7 -16.34 -78.28 85.39
CA THR A 7 -15.90 -79.67 85.75
C THR A 7 -15.27 -79.57 87.15
N GLN A 8 -15.78 -80.10 88.30
CA GLN A 8 -16.16 -81.46 88.75
C GLN A 8 -15.05 -82.51 88.52
N HIS A 9 -14.63 -83.43 89.41
CA HIS A 9 -14.94 -83.98 90.76
C HIS A 9 -13.63 -84.66 91.26
N SER A 10 -13.31 -84.95 92.53
CA SER A 10 -13.82 -86.03 93.41
C SER A 10 -12.86 -86.11 94.63
N SER A 11 -13.25 -85.89 95.89
CA SER A 11 -13.79 -86.84 96.89
C SER A 11 -12.94 -88.10 97.16
N ASN A 12 -12.35 -88.24 98.36
CA ASN A 12 -12.80 -89.22 99.38
C ASN A 12 -11.88 -89.36 100.62
N ARG A 13 -12.56 -89.44 101.79
CA ARG A 13 -12.32 -90.29 102.98
C ARG A 13 -11.12 -90.07 103.93
N GLN A 14 -11.46 -89.58 105.12
CA GLN A 14 -10.99 -90.13 106.42
C GLN A 14 -11.49 -91.58 106.59
N PRO A 15 -10.90 -92.37 107.52
CA PRO A 15 -11.60 -92.53 108.80
C PRO A 15 -10.71 -92.58 110.05
N SER A 16 -11.37 -92.22 111.15
CA SER A 16 -11.11 -92.56 112.55
C SER A 16 -10.99 -94.08 112.78
N ALA A 17 -10.17 -94.49 113.77
CA ALA A 17 -10.51 -95.56 114.71
C ALA A 17 -9.56 -95.55 115.92
N ASP A 18 -10.17 -95.60 117.11
CA ASP A 18 -9.62 -96.12 118.37
C ASP A 18 -8.96 -97.51 118.18
N VAL A 19 -8.09 -97.90 119.12
CA VAL A 19 -8.21 -99.15 119.92
C VAL A 19 -6.93 -99.37 120.75
N ASP A 20 -7.15 -99.31 122.06
CA ASP A 20 -6.73 -100.19 123.15
C ASP A 20 -5.64 -101.28 122.99
N SER A 21 -4.90 -101.41 124.10
CA SER A 21 -4.17 -102.53 124.67
C SER A 21 -4.08 -103.86 123.89
N SER A 22 -2.86 -104.24 123.49
CA SER A 22 -2.34 -105.60 123.75
C SER A 22 -0.83 -105.68 123.53
N VAL A 23 -0.15 -106.07 124.61
CA VAL A 23 1.26 -106.46 124.68
C VAL A 23 1.53 -107.58 123.65
N SER A 24 2.42 -107.33 122.69
CA SER A 24 3.12 -108.40 121.96
C SER A 24 4.62 -108.13 121.95
N VAL A 25 5.28 -108.83 122.87
CA VAL A 25 6.62 -109.43 122.78
C VAL A 25 7.59 -108.79 121.78
N PHE A 26 8.56 -108.06 122.33
CA PHE A 26 9.85 -107.76 121.71
C PHE A 26 10.47 -109.04 121.14
N ARG A 27 10.46 -109.16 119.81
CA ARG A 27 11.52 -109.87 119.08
C ARG A 27 12.29 -108.82 118.30
N TYR A 28 13.52 -108.58 118.74
CA TYR A 28 14.54 -107.82 118.00
C TYR A 28 14.90 -108.63 116.75
N ASP A 29 14.07 -108.54 115.71
CA ASP A 29 14.37 -109.13 114.41
C ASP A 29 15.30 -108.19 113.65
N SER A 30 16.55 -108.63 113.45
CA SER A 30 17.57 -107.93 112.66
C SER A 30 17.11 -107.53 111.25
N ASN A 31 16.03 -108.13 110.75
CA ASN A 31 15.40 -107.80 109.47
C ASN A 31 14.68 -106.44 109.46
N ASN A 32 14.17 -105.97 110.62
CA ASN A 32 13.38 -104.73 110.70
C ASN A 32 14.27 -103.47 110.73
N VAL A 33 15.46 -103.56 111.34
CA VAL A 33 16.47 -102.48 111.32
C VAL A 33 17.08 -102.32 109.93
N ALA A 34 17.35 -103.42 109.22
CA ALA A 34 17.81 -103.40 107.84
C ALA A 34 16.75 -102.79 106.89
N ALA A 35 15.46 -103.08 107.10
CA ALA A 35 14.36 -102.48 106.34
C ALA A 35 14.29 -100.95 106.55
N ILE A 36 14.43 -100.47 107.79
CA ILE A 36 14.42 -99.03 108.12
C ILE A 36 15.66 -98.32 107.54
N GLN A 37 16.84 -98.94 107.59
CA GLN A 37 18.06 -98.38 107.01
C GLN A 37 17.99 -98.34 105.47
N ASN A 38 17.45 -99.38 104.84
CA ASN A 38 17.21 -99.41 103.39
C ASN A 38 16.18 -98.33 102.98
N ALA A 39 15.11 -98.13 103.76
CA ALA A 39 14.14 -97.07 103.51
C ALA A 39 14.74 -95.67 103.67
N ARG A 40 15.63 -95.45 104.65
CA ARG A 40 16.38 -94.17 104.80
C ARG A 40 17.35 -93.94 103.64
N LEU A 41 18.04 -94.99 103.18
CA LEU A 41 18.92 -94.90 102.03
C LEU A 41 18.15 -94.64 100.73
N GLN A 42 17.00 -95.29 100.54
CA GLN A 42 16.10 -95.02 99.42
C GLN A 42 15.54 -93.60 99.46
N ARG A 43 15.15 -93.11 100.64
CA ARG A 43 14.70 -91.72 100.83
C ARG A 43 15.82 -90.74 100.49
N LYS A 44 17.04 -90.98 100.96
CA LYS A 44 18.22 -90.15 100.63
C LYS A 44 18.54 -90.17 99.13
N ARG A 45 18.47 -91.34 98.48
CA ARG A 45 18.63 -91.47 97.02
C ARG A 45 17.52 -90.76 96.26
N ALA A 46 16.27 -90.85 96.72
CA ALA A 46 15.14 -90.17 96.12
C ALA A 46 15.24 -88.64 96.31
N GLU A 47 15.71 -88.18 97.46
CA GLU A 47 15.96 -86.77 97.75
C GLU A 47 17.12 -86.22 96.91
N GLU A 48 18.22 -86.96 96.77
CA GLU A 48 19.33 -86.60 95.87
C GLU A 48 18.91 -86.62 94.40
N ALA A 49 18.07 -87.57 93.97
CA ALA A 49 17.52 -87.62 92.62
C ALA A 49 16.56 -86.44 92.37
N ALA A 50 15.70 -86.11 93.33
CA ALA A 50 14.82 -84.94 93.27
C ALA A 50 15.63 -83.63 93.24
N ARG A 51 16.74 -83.56 94.00
CA ARG A 51 17.64 -82.40 93.98
C ARG A 51 18.32 -82.25 92.62
N ARG A 52 18.84 -83.33 92.03
CA ARG A 52 19.42 -83.31 90.68
C ARG A 52 18.38 -82.91 89.64
N HIS A 53 17.17 -83.47 89.71
CA HIS A 53 16.08 -83.10 88.80
C HIS A 53 15.68 -81.63 88.96
N ALA A 54 15.68 -81.09 90.19
CA ALA A 54 15.44 -79.67 90.44
C ALA A 54 16.58 -78.78 89.88
N GLU A 55 17.84 -79.18 90.08
CA GLU A 55 19.01 -78.50 89.51
C GLU A 55 18.99 -78.51 87.97
N GLU A 56 18.60 -79.64 87.34
CA GLU A 56 18.42 -79.78 85.89
C GLU A 56 17.27 -78.92 85.37
N MET A 57 16.12 -78.93 86.06
CA MET A 57 14.98 -78.07 85.74
C MET A 57 15.33 -76.58 85.86
N GLU A 58 16.10 -76.20 86.87
CA GLU A 58 16.56 -74.82 87.05
C GLU A 58 17.55 -74.41 85.95
N ALA A 59 18.48 -75.30 85.58
CA ALA A 59 19.37 -75.07 84.44
C ALA A 59 18.62 -74.94 83.12
N ALA A 60 17.61 -75.79 82.88
CA ALA A 60 16.74 -75.70 81.72
C ALA A 60 15.94 -74.38 81.70
N ALA A 61 15.41 -73.96 82.85
CA ALA A 61 14.70 -72.69 82.98
C ALA A 61 15.62 -71.48 82.71
N ARG A 62 16.87 -71.50 83.20
CA ARG A 62 17.87 -70.46 82.89
C ARG A 62 18.20 -70.40 81.40
N ASN A 63 18.38 -71.54 80.75
CA ASN A 63 18.64 -71.60 79.31
C ASN A 63 17.46 -71.06 78.50
N LEU A 64 16.23 -71.45 78.84
CA LEU A 64 15.02 -70.92 78.19
C LEU A 64 14.86 -69.42 78.41
N ALA A 65 15.13 -68.92 79.61
CA ALA A 65 15.09 -67.47 79.89
C ALA A 65 16.12 -66.71 79.05
N SER A 66 17.33 -67.25 78.90
CA SER A 66 18.35 -66.67 78.01
C SER A 66 17.92 -66.68 76.55
N GLU A 67 17.29 -67.77 76.08
CA GLU A 67 16.80 -67.89 74.71
C GLU A 67 15.65 -66.92 74.44
N ILE A 68 14.72 -66.77 75.39
CA ILE A 68 13.64 -65.79 75.33
C ILE A 68 14.21 -64.38 75.23
N GLY A 69 15.19 -64.02 76.08
CA GLY A 69 15.84 -62.71 76.03
C GLY A 69 16.52 -62.42 74.69
N SER A 70 17.21 -63.43 74.11
CA SER A 70 17.81 -63.30 72.78
C SER A 70 16.76 -63.13 71.68
N LYS A 71 15.64 -63.86 71.74
CA LYS A 71 14.55 -63.74 70.76
C LYS A 71 13.81 -62.41 70.88
N GLU A 72 13.58 -61.92 72.10
CA GLU A 72 12.99 -60.59 72.34
C GLU A 72 13.87 -59.49 71.75
N GLN A 73 15.19 -59.60 71.89
CA GLN A 73 16.12 -58.66 71.28
C GLN A 73 16.06 -58.71 69.75
N ALA A 74 16.06 -59.91 69.16
CA ALA A 74 15.91 -60.08 67.72
C ALA A 74 14.58 -59.51 67.18
N VAL A 75 13.47 -59.65 67.93
CA VAL A 75 12.18 -59.05 67.57
C VAL A 75 12.25 -57.53 67.57
N LYS A 76 12.92 -56.90 68.56
CA LYS A 76 13.12 -55.44 68.57
C LYS A 76 13.90 -54.96 67.36
N GLU A 77 14.95 -55.68 66.98
CA GLU A 77 15.75 -55.38 65.78
C GLU A 77 14.92 -55.52 64.49
N LEU A 78 14.09 -56.55 64.38
CA LEU A 78 13.18 -56.70 63.24
C LEU A 78 12.14 -55.58 63.14
N ILE A 79 11.60 -55.11 64.28
CA ILE A 79 10.68 -53.96 64.32
C ILE A 79 11.39 -52.68 63.87
N ALA A 80 12.63 -52.45 64.33
CA ALA A 80 13.43 -51.31 63.91
C ALA A 80 13.72 -51.35 62.40
N LEU A 81 14.16 -52.50 61.90
CA LEU A 81 14.46 -52.70 60.49
C LEU A 81 13.21 -52.54 59.60
N ARG A 82 12.05 -52.98 60.08
CA ARG A 82 10.77 -52.75 59.39
C ARG A 82 10.42 -51.26 59.32
N SER A 83 10.64 -50.53 60.42
CA SER A 83 10.41 -49.08 60.46
C SER A 83 11.33 -48.34 59.48
N GLU A 84 12.60 -48.75 59.38
CA GLU A 84 13.55 -48.21 58.41
C GLU A 84 13.14 -48.52 56.97
N TYR A 85 12.68 -49.75 56.70
CA TYR A 85 12.17 -50.15 55.40
C TYR A 85 10.96 -49.30 54.97
N ASP A 86 9.99 -49.10 55.87
CA ASP A 86 8.81 -48.29 55.57
C ASP A 86 9.19 -46.81 55.33
N ALA A 87 10.17 -46.28 56.08
CA ALA A 87 10.70 -44.94 55.85
C ALA A 87 11.43 -44.82 54.50
N LEU A 88 12.20 -45.83 54.11
CA LEU A 88 12.88 -45.88 52.82
C LEU A 88 11.88 -45.97 51.67
N GLN A 89 10.83 -46.79 51.82
CA GLN A 89 9.76 -46.93 50.84
C GLN A 89 9.01 -45.59 50.62
N SER A 90 8.77 -44.85 51.70
CA SER A 90 8.18 -43.51 51.64
C SER A 90 9.08 -42.51 50.90
N LYS A 91 10.39 -42.50 51.21
CA LYS A 91 11.38 -41.69 50.49
C LYS A 91 11.44 -42.05 48.99
N TYR A 92 11.48 -43.33 48.66
CA TYR A 92 11.46 -43.80 47.27
C TYR A 92 10.21 -43.30 46.52
N SER A 93 9.04 -43.41 47.13
CA SER A 93 7.77 -42.96 46.55
C SER A 93 7.75 -41.45 46.31
N SER A 94 8.31 -40.67 47.24
CA SER A 94 8.46 -39.21 47.11
C SER A 94 9.39 -38.86 45.95
N VAL A 95 10.59 -39.45 45.89
CA VAL A 95 11.56 -39.23 44.81
C VAL A 95 10.99 -39.60 43.45
N ASN A 96 10.31 -40.74 43.35
CA ASN A 96 9.66 -41.17 42.10
C ASN A 96 8.56 -40.19 41.65
N SER A 97 7.83 -39.59 42.59
CA SER A 97 6.83 -38.57 42.27
C SER A 97 7.48 -37.27 41.79
N SER A 98 8.58 -36.83 42.43
CA SER A 98 9.36 -35.68 41.97
C SER A 98 9.95 -35.91 40.58
N LEU A 99 10.47 -37.11 40.30
CA LEU A 99 11.01 -37.46 38.99
C LEU A 99 9.95 -37.32 37.89
N LYS A 100 8.75 -37.87 38.09
CA LYS A 100 7.62 -37.71 37.15
C LYS A 100 7.23 -36.25 36.93
N GLY A 101 7.27 -35.44 38.00
CA GLY A 101 7.04 -34.00 37.92
C GLY A 101 8.08 -33.29 37.05
N LEU A 102 9.36 -33.64 37.22
CA LEU A 102 10.46 -33.11 36.41
C LEU A 102 10.36 -33.54 34.94
N GLU A 103 10.02 -34.79 34.67
CA GLU A 103 9.80 -35.28 33.30
C GLU A 103 8.69 -34.51 32.59
N THR A 104 7.58 -34.26 33.30
CA THR A 104 6.45 -33.49 32.77
C THR A 104 6.86 -32.05 32.49
N SER A 105 7.59 -31.42 33.41
CA SER A 105 8.09 -30.05 33.26
C SER A 105 9.07 -29.93 32.09
N LEU A 106 10.00 -30.90 31.97
CA LEU A 106 10.97 -30.96 30.87
C LEU A 106 10.26 -31.09 29.52
N LYS A 107 9.23 -31.94 29.43
CA LYS A 107 8.42 -32.07 28.22
C LYS A 107 7.75 -30.74 27.86
N ALA A 108 7.09 -30.08 28.81
CA ALA A 108 6.46 -28.79 28.58
C ALA A 108 7.47 -27.72 28.09
N LYS A 109 8.67 -27.68 28.68
CA LYS A 109 9.74 -26.77 28.24
C LYS A 109 10.28 -27.09 26.85
N ASN A 110 10.36 -28.36 26.47
CA ASN A 110 10.71 -28.74 25.11
C ASN A 110 9.65 -28.32 24.09
N ASP A 111 8.37 -28.43 24.44
CA ASP A 111 7.26 -27.99 23.60
C ASP A 111 7.27 -26.45 23.43
N GLU A 112 7.49 -25.69 24.51
CA GLU A 112 7.69 -24.24 24.46
C GLU A 112 8.87 -23.86 23.55
N LEU A 113 10.02 -24.52 23.71
CA LEU A 113 11.21 -24.28 22.89
C LEU A 113 10.94 -24.57 21.41
N ALA A 114 10.18 -25.62 21.10
CA ALA A 114 9.77 -25.92 19.73
C ALA A 114 8.85 -24.83 19.15
N GLY A 115 7.96 -24.25 19.97
CA GLY A 115 7.14 -23.10 19.60
C GLY A 115 7.99 -21.87 19.26
N VAL A 116 8.90 -21.48 20.16
CA VAL A 116 9.81 -20.34 19.95
C VAL A 116 10.67 -20.51 18.70
N LYS A 117 11.16 -21.72 18.43
CA LYS A 117 11.93 -22.00 17.19
C LYS A 117 11.10 -21.75 15.93
N LYS A 118 9.80 -22.10 15.92
CA LYS A 118 8.92 -21.83 14.78
C LYS A 118 8.70 -20.33 14.60
N GLU A 119 8.46 -19.59 15.68
CA GLU A 119 8.29 -18.14 15.64
C GLU A 119 9.54 -17.43 15.11
N ILE A 120 10.74 -17.87 15.52
CA ILE A 120 12.00 -17.34 15.00
C ILE A 120 12.12 -17.56 13.48
N GLU A 121 11.75 -18.73 12.97
CA GLU A 121 11.81 -18.99 11.51
C GLU A 121 10.79 -18.16 10.73
N ILE A 122 9.60 -17.94 11.29
CA ILE A 122 8.61 -17.01 10.70
C ILE A 122 9.17 -15.59 10.66
N ALA A 123 9.67 -15.08 11.79
CA ALA A 123 10.24 -13.73 11.88
C ALA A 123 11.43 -13.55 10.93
N LYS A 124 12.30 -14.56 10.77
CA LYS A 124 13.39 -14.52 9.78
C LYS A 124 12.86 -14.34 8.36
N LYS A 125 11.79 -15.05 8.00
CA LYS A 125 11.18 -14.93 6.67
C LYS A 125 10.59 -13.53 6.47
N GLU A 126 9.86 -13.00 7.46
CA GLU A 126 9.32 -11.64 7.41
C GLU A 126 10.41 -10.58 7.25
N VAL A 127 11.54 -10.73 7.93
CA VAL A 127 12.69 -9.81 7.77
C VAL A 127 13.26 -9.86 6.36
N VAL A 128 13.32 -11.05 5.73
CA VAL A 128 13.77 -11.20 4.34
C VAL A 128 12.79 -10.52 3.38
N ASP A 129 11.48 -10.73 3.58
CA ASP A 129 10.43 -10.13 2.75
C ASP A 129 10.46 -8.59 2.86
N ILE A 130 10.54 -8.05 4.08
CA ILE A 130 10.68 -6.60 4.33
C ILE A 130 11.91 -6.03 3.64
N ARG A 131 13.06 -6.73 3.69
CA ARG A 131 14.27 -6.28 3.00
C ARG A 131 14.07 -6.21 1.48
N SER A 132 13.39 -7.19 0.90
CA SER A 132 13.06 -7.21 -0.53
C SER A 132 12.16 -6.03 -0.92
N ASP A 133 11.14 -5.74 -0.11
CA ASP A 133 10.23 -4.61 -0.31
C ASP A 133 10.97 -3.27 -0.23
N CYS A 134 11.87 -3.11 0.74
CA CYS A 134 12.71 -1.91 0.86
C CYS A 134 13.59 -1.68 -0.39
N GLU A 135 14.16 -2.73 -0.97
CA GLU A 135 14.99 -2.60 -2.18
C GLU A 135 14.15 -2.21 -3.41
N THR A 136 12.94 -2.75 -3.51
CA THR A 136 11.98 -2.40 -4.56
C THR A 136 11.54 -0.94 -4.45
N LEU A 137 11.25 -0.47 -3.23
CA LEU A 137 10.92 0.93 -2.97
C LEU A 137 12.09 1.86 -3.30
N ARG A 138 13.31 1.48 -2.95
CA ARG A 138 14.52 2.25 -3.27
C ARG A 138 14.71 2.41 -4.78
N THR A 139 14.54 1.32 -5.53
CA THR A 139 14.62 1.34 -7.00
C THR A 139 13.54 2.24 -7.61
N SER A 140 12.32 2.15 -7.09
CA SER A 140 11.20 2.98 -7.51
C SER A 140 11.45 4.47 -7.24
N GLN A 141 12.01 4.80 -6.08
CA GLN A 141 12.38 6.18 -5.74
C GLN A 141 13.45 6.74 -6.68
N SER A 142 14.49 5.95 -7.00
CA SER A 142 15.51 6.34 -7.98
C SER A 142 14.91 6.61 -9.37
N SER A 143 13.99 5.77 -9.82
CA SER A 143 13.29 5.95 -11.10
C SER A 143 12.46 7.25 -11.12
N LEU A 144 11.69 7.51 -10.05
CA LEU A 144 10.91 8.74 -9.92
C LEU A 144 11.78 9.99 -9.93
N ASN A 145 12.92 9.97 -9.23
CA ASN A 145 13.87 11.08 -9.23
C ASN A 145 14.44 11.36 -10.63
N ASN A 146 14.75 10.32 -11.41
CA ASN A 146 15.21 10.48 -12.78
C ASN A 146 14.12 11.09 -13.67
N THR A 147 12.89 10.62 -13.57
CA THR A 147 11.75 11.19 -14.32
C THR A 147 11.56 12.66 -13.96
N LEU A 148 11.60 13.01 -12.67
CA LEU A 148 11.50 14.40 -12.22
C LEU A 148 12.60 15.29 -12.80
N LEU A 149 13.84 14.78 -12.87
CA LEU A 149 14.97 15.50 -13.47
C LEU A 149 14.73 15.75 -14.97
N ILE A 150 14.28 14.73 -15.71
CA ILE A 150 13.97 14.83 -17.14
C ILE A 150 12.88 15.88 -17.36
N THR A 151 11.76 15.79 -16.65
CA THR A 151 10.65 16.75 -16.76
C THR A 151 11.08 18.17 -16.44
N ASN A 152 11.93 18.37 -15.42
CA ASN A 152 12.45 19.70 -15.08
C ASN A 152 13.39 20.26 -16.16
N ASN A 153 14.16 19.41 -16.85
CA ASN A 153 14.97 19.83 -17.99
C ASN A 153 14.10 20.22 -19.19
N GLU A 154 13.05 19.43 -19.48
CA GLU A 154 12.09 19.76 -20.53
C GLU A 154 11.34 21.08 -20.26
N LYS A 155 10.88 21.29 -19.02
CA LYS A 155 10.27 22.55 -18.59
C LYS A 155 11.21 23.73 -18.83
N ARG A 156 12.49 23.61 -18.47
CA ARG A 156 13.49 24.67 -18.72
C ARG A 156 13.65 24.94 -20.21
N ARG A 157 13.77 23.88 -21.03
CA ARG A 157 13.88 24.00 -22.48
C ARG A 157 12.69 24.76 -23.08
N LEU A 158 11.46 24.38 -22.70
CA LEU A 158 10.25 25.02 -23.17
C LEU A 158 10.17 26.50 -22.74
N MET A 159 10.56 26.83 -21.51
CA MET A 159 10.63 28.22 -21.06
C MET A 159 11.61 29.06 -21.89
N THR A 160 12.77 28.51 -22.25
CA THR A 160 13.71 29.18 -23.15
C THR A 160 13.08 29.42 -24.52
N GLN A 161 12.43 28.41 -25.11
CA GLN A 161 11.77 28.55 -26.42
C GLN A 161 10.67 29.61 -26.40
N ILE A 162 9.85 29.67 -25.34
CA ILE A 162 8.82 30.70 -25.18
C ILE A 162 9.44 32.10 -25.11
N LYS A 163 10.53 32.25 -24.35
CA LYS A 163 11.25 33.53 -24.25
C LYS A 163 11.76 33.98 -25.62
N ASP A 164 12.39 33.07 -26.36
CA ASP A 164 12.95 33.36 -27.69
C ASP A 164 11.86 33.77 -28.68
N LEU A 165 10.73 33.04 -28.70
CA LEU A 165 9.55 33.37 -29.52
C LEU A 165 8.97 34.74 -29.15
N THR A 166 8.87 35.03 -27.86
CA THR A 166 8.36 36.33 -27.37
C THR A 166 9.27 37.46 -27.82
N SER A 167 10.58 37.30 -27.70
CA SER A 167 11.56 38.29 -28.19
C SER A 167 11.47 38.49 -29.69
N TYR A 168 11.35 37.40 -30.47
CA TYR A 168 11.17 37.46 -31.91
C TYR A 168 9.90 38.23 -32.30
N MET A 169 8.77 37.89 -31.70
CA MET A 169 7.49 38.58 -31.95
C MET A 169 7.58 40.07 -31.63
N ASN A 170 8.15 40.43 -30.48
CA ASN A 170 8.31 41.83 -30.09
C ASN A 170 9.18 42.60 -31.10
N PHE A 171 10.25 41.98 -31.59
CA PHE A 171 11.11 42.57 -32.61
C PHE A 171 10.38 42.77 -33.95
N ALA A 172 9.66 41.74 -34.41
CA ALA A 172 8.88 41.78 -35.66
C ALA A 172 7.77 42.85 -35.60
N LEU A 173 7.08 42.94 -34.47
CA LEU A 173 6.05 43.97 -34.22
C LEU A 173 6.67 45.37 -34.21
N ALA A 174 7.76 45.58 -33.46
CA ALA A 174 8.42 46.88 -33.41
C ALA A 174 8.91 47.34 -34.80
N THR A 175 9.45 46.41 -35.59
CA THR A 175 9.87 46.68 -36.97
C THR A 175 8.68 47.09 -37.82
N SER A 176 7.58 46.33 -37.76
CA SER A 176 6.35 46.62 -38.51
C SER A 176 5.75 47.99 -38.16
N ILE A 177 5.75 48.36 -36.87
CA ILE A 177 5.28 49.67 -36.41
C ILE A 177 6.15 50.79 -36.98
N ARG A 178 7.47 50.68 -36.88
CA ARG A 178 8.41 51.68 -37.39
C ARG A 178 8.27 51.89 -38.90
N GLU A 179 8.03 50.82 -39.65
CA GLU A 179 7.79 50.92 -41.09
C GLU A 179 6.47 51.60 -41.42
N MET A 180 5.41 51.36 -40.64
CA MET A 180 4.15 52.08 -40.79
C MET A 180 4.30 53.59 -40.53
N GLU A 181 5.17 53.98 -39.61
CA GLU A 181 5.45 55.39 -39.30
C GLU A 181 6.21 56.14 -40.41
N LEU A 182 6.99 55.44 -41.25
CA LEU A 182 7.83 56.04 -42.29
C LEU A 182 7.10 56.31 -43.62
N LEU A 183 5.83 55.91 -43.76
CA LEU A 183 5.06 56.15 -44.99
C LEU A 183 4.61 57.63 -45.08
N PRO A 184 4.77 58.29 -46.25
CA PRO A 184 4.47 59.71 -46.42
C PRO A 184 2.98 60.01 -46.17
N SER A 185 2.72 61.08 -45.41
CA SER A 185 1.42 61.34 -44.81
C SER A 185 0.46 62.21 -45.62
N ASN A 186 0.85 62.83 -46.75
CA ASN A 186 -0.03 63.78 -47.44
C ASN A 186 0.27 63.89 -48.94
N THR A 187 -0.62 63.37 -49.78
CA THR A 187 -0.97 63.97 -51.07
C THR A 187 -2.42 63.61 -51.38
N SER A 188 -3.27 64.61 -51.55
CA SER A 188 -4.73 64.52 -51.69
C SER A 188 -5.24 63.73 -52.90
N ASP A 189 -4.38 63.41 -53.88
CA ASP A 189 -4.72 62.56 -55.04
C ASP A 189 -3.89 61.25 -55.12
N GLY A 190 -2.96 61.02 -54.19
CA GLY A 190 -1.95 59.95 -54.28
C GLY A 190 -2.13 58.76 -53.33
N LEU A 191 -3.20 58.76 -52.53
CA LEU A 191 -3.47 57.68 -51.56
C LEU A 191 -4.29 56.53 -52.15
N GLU A 192 -4.94 56.73 -53.31
CA GLU A 192 -5.53 55.62 -54.05
C GLU A 192 -4.39 54.77 -54.60
N ASN A 193 -4.30 53.51 -54.15
CA ASN A 193 -3.31 52.52 -54.63
C ASN A 193 -1.88 52.62 -54.06
N CYS A 194 -1.72 53.09 -52.83
CA CYS A 194 -0.42 53.24 -52.17
C CYS A 194 0.01 52.05 -51.27
N LEU A 195 -0.59 50.86 -51.40
CA LEU A 195 -0.07 49.66 -50.70
C LEU A 195 1.39 49.38 -51.15
N PRO A 196 2.34 49.20 -50.21
CA PRO A 196 3.75 48.98 -50.56
C PRO A 196 3.95 47.75 -51.46
N SER A 197 4.81 47.86 -52.47
CA SER A 197 5.06 46.78 -53.45
C SER A 197 5.57 45.49 -52.82
N ARG A 198 6.18 45.54 -51.63
CA ARG A 198 6.61 44.36 -50.87
C ARG A 198 5.47 43.39 -50.55
N TYR A 199 4.22 43.86 -50.48
CA TYR A 199 3.06 42.98 -50.30
C TYR A 199 2.76 42.11 -51.54
N ASN A 200 3.45 42.33 -52.66
CA ASN A 200 3.33 41.49 -53.84
C ASN A 200 3.81 40.06 -53.53
N GLY A 201 2.92 39.10 -53.70
CA GLY A 201 3.14 37.69 -53.40
C GLY A 201 2.86 37.29 -51.95
N TRP A 202 2.61 38.24 -51.04
CA TRP A 202 2.40 37.95 -49.62
C TRP A 202 1.06 37.30 -49.35
N ILE A 203 1.05 36.45 -48.33
CA ILE A 203 -0.16 35.91 -47.72
C ILE A 203 -0.55 36.80 -46.55
N VAL A 204 -1.80 37.26 -46.54
CA VAL A 204 -2.32 38.26 -45.62
C VAL A 204 -3.68 37.86 -45.05
N LEU A 205 -4.00 38.33 -43.85
CA LEU A 205 -5.39 38.49 -43.39
C LEU A 205 -5.86 39.89 -43.76
N ILE A 206 -7.08 39.99 -44.30
CA ILE A 206 -7.75 41.27 -44.53
C ILE A 206 -8.86 41.39 -43.47
N VAL A 207 -8.61 42.20 -42.45
CA VAL A 207 -9.45 42.32 -41.24
C VAL A 207 -10.20 43.63 -41.25
N ASN A 208 -11.52 43.60 -41.11
CA ASN A 208 -12.30 44.82 -41.01
C ASN A 208 -12.09 45.48 -39.64
N LEU A 209 -11.78 46.78 -39.64
CA LEU A 209 -11.48 47.52 -38.41
C LEU A 209 -12.72 47.86 -37.57
N LYS A 210 -13.94 47.79 -38.13
CA LYS A 210 -15.19 48.04 -37.39
C LYS A 210 -15.52 46.89 -36.44
N ASN A 211 -15.39 45.66 -36.93
CA ASN A 211 -15.93 44.48 -36.28
C ASN A 211 -14.90 43.36 -36.04
N GLY A 212 -13.65 43.55 -36.44
CA GLY A 212 -12.55 42.60 -36.21
C GLY A 212 -12.66 41.31 -37.04
N MET A 213 -13.61 41.23 -37.98
CA MET A 213 -13.82 40.04 -38.80
C MET A 213 -12.92 40.03 -40.04
N VAL A 214 -12.55 38.85 -40.50
CA VAL A 214 -11.71 38.63 -41.68
C VAL A 214 -12.55 38.36 -42.92
N LEU A 215 -12.01 38.66 -44.11
CA LEU A 215 -12.61 38.22 -45.37
C LEU A 215 -12.49 36.70 -45.52
N ASP A 216 -13.60 36.03 -45.78
CA ASP A 216 -13.70 34.57 -45.88
C ASP A 216 -14.52 34.18 -47.13
N PRO A 217 -13.89 33.54 -48.14
CA PRO A 217 -14.59 33.12 -49.36
C PRO A 217 -15.37 31.81 -49.22
N ARG A 218 -15.26 31.07 -48.10
CA ARG A 218 -15.73 29.68 -48.02
C ARG A 218 -17.21 29.55 -47.65
N LYS A 219 -17.75 30.47 -46.86
CA LYS A 219 -19.00 30.25 -46.10
C LYS A 219 -20.22 29.91 -46.96
N ASP A 220 -20.38 30.50 -48.15
CA ASP A 220 -21.47 30.15 -49.08
C ASP A 220 -20.96 29.35 -50.28
N SER A 221 -20.47 28.14 -50.03
CA SER A 221 -19.98 27.20 -51.06
C SER A 221 -18.81 27.70 -51.93
N GLY A 222 -18.05 28.69 -51.45
CA GLY A 222 -16.92 29.26 -52.20
C GLY A 222 -17.27 30.37 -53.19
N THR A 223 -18.55 30.76 -53.28
CA THR A 223 -19.05 31.64 -54.34
C THR A 223 -19.15 33.11 -53.94
N THR A 224 -19.45 33.39 -52.67
CA THR A 224 -19.49 34.74 -52.10
C THR A 224 -18.40 34.88 -51.04
N VAL A 225 -17.90 36.10 -50.87
CA VAL A 225 -16.97 36.47 -49.81
C VAL A 225 -17.75 37.12 -48.70
N GLN A 226 -17.56 36.64 -47.47
CA GLN A 226 -18.21 37.18 -46.27
C GLN A 226 -17.16 37.76 -45.30
N SER A 227 -17.61 38.56 -44.34
CA SER A 227 -16.85 38.81 -43.12
C SER A 227 -17.15 37.70 -42.12
N TYR A 228 -16.12 37.08 -41.53
CA TYR A 228 -16.30 36.05 -40.51
C TYR A 228 -15.24 36.17 -39.41
N THR A 229 -15.49 35.54 -38.25
CA THR A 229 -14.50 35.47 -37.18
C THR A 229 -13.28 34.69 -37.65
N TYR A 230 -12.08 35.14 -37.26
CA TYR A 230 -10.85 34.42 -37.56
C TYR A 230 -10.91 33.00 -36.96
N LEU A 231 -10.59 32.00 -37.78
CA LEU A 231 -10.51 30.61 -37.39
C LEU A 231 -9.06 30.14 -37.53
N GLU A 232 -8.45 29.76 -36.41
CA GLU A 232 -7.08 29.26 -36.41
C GLU A 232 -6.95 28.03 -37.33
N GLY A 233 -5.96 28.06 -38.23
CA GLY A 233 -5.73 27.00 -39.21
C GLY A 233 -6.64 27.05 -40.45
N CYS A 234 -7.56 28.02 -40.56
CA CYS A 234 -8.40 28.16 -41.75
C CYS A 234 -7.63 28.82 -42.91
N ALA A 235 -7.04 27.99 -43.78
CA ALA A 235 -6.28 28.44 -44.93
C ALA A 235 -7.09 29.28 -45.94
N ASP A 236 -8.42 29.16 -45.96
CA ASP A 236 -9.30 29.93 -46.85
C ASP A 236 -9.34 31.43 -46.49
N GLN A 237 -9.09 31.76 -45.22
CA GLN A 237 -9.01 33.14 -44.72
C GLN A 237 -7.65 33.79 -44.99
N MET A 238 -6.66 33.00 -45.44
CA MET A 238 -5.31 33.46 -45.75
C MET A 238 -5.25 33.87 -47.22
N LEU A 239 -5.28 35.16 -47.52
CA LEU A 239 -5.42 35.67 -48.89
C LEU A 239 -4.07 36.04 -49.48
N LYS A 240 -3.84 35.76 -50.76
CA LYS A 240 -2.66 36.19 -51.50
C LYS A 240 -2.92 37.51 -52.21
N LEU A 241 -2.01 38.47 -52.00
CA LEU A 241 -1.97 39.71 -52.76
C LEU A 241 -0.98 39.57 -53.93
N LEU A 242 -1.42 39.92 -55.13
CA LEU A 242 -0.57 39.97 -56.32
C LEU A 242 -0.66 41.35 -56.95
N LYS A 243 0.48 41.99 -57.18
CA LYS A 243 0.55 43.27 -57.87
C LYS A 243 0.62 43.02 -59.38
N ILE A 244 -0.25 43.68 -60.13
CA ILE A 244 -0.23 43.63 -61.60
C ILE A 244 0.74 44.71 -62.09
N ASP A 245 1.76 44.28 -62.83
CA ASP A 245 2.81 45.15 -63.36
C ASP A 245 2.26 46.25 -64.29
N GLY A 246 2.91 47.41 -64.29
CA GLY A 246 2.61 48.53 -65.19
C GLY A 246 1.53 49.51 -64.71
N ASN A 247 0.47 49.04 -64.04
CA ASN A 247 -0.65 49.91 -63.61
C ASN A 247 -0.84 50.02 -62.09
N GLY A 248 -0.03 49.25 -61.34
CA GLY A 248 0.00 49.28 -59.88
C GLY A 248 -1.17 48.58 -59.18
N PHE A 249 -2.13 48.02 -59.92
CA PHE A 249 -3.32 47.35 -59.36
C PHE A 249 -2.97 46.07 -58.60
N TRP A 250 -3.92 45.61 -57.80
CA TRP A 250 -3.81 44.42 -56.97
C TRP A 250 -4.88 43.40 -57.32
N VAL A 251 -4.53 42.14 -57.20
CA VAL A 251 -5.46 41.00 -57.19
C VAL A 251 -5.45 40.43 -55.78
N ILE A 252 -6.64 40.17 -55.25
CA ILE A 252 -6.85 39.45 -54.00
C ILE A 252 -7.34 38.06 -54.38
N SER A 253 -6.60 37.03 -53.96
CA SER A 253 -6.90 35.64 -54.35
C SER A 253 -6.79 34.67 -53.18
N CYS A 254 -7.55 33.59 -53.21
CA CYS A 254 -7.38 32.48 -52.28
C CYS A 254 -6.24 31.56 -52.78
N PRO A 255 -5.18 31.32 -51.99
CA PRO A 255 -4.05 30.48 -52.38
C PRO A 255 -4.44 29.03 -52.70
N LEU A 256 -5.49 28.51 -52.06
CA LEU A 256 -5.88 27.10 -52.15
C LEU A 256 -6.54 26.74 -53.50
N ASN A 257 -7.35 27.66 -54.05
CA ASN A 257 -8.10 27.41 -55.28
C ASN A 257 -7.83 28.44 -56.39
N SER A 258 -6.97 29.43 -56.13
CA SER A 258 -6.64 30.53 -57.04
C SER A 258 -7.84 31.40 -57.46
N ASN A 259 -8.98 31.28 -56.78
CA ASN A 259 -10.13 32.14 -57.03
C ASN A 259 -9.78 33.58 -56.62
N ARG A 260 -10.19 34.53 -57.45
CA ARG A 260 -9.98 35.96 -57.28
C ARG A 260 -11.25 36.63 -56.83
N PHE A 261 -11.10 37.66 -55.99
CA PHE A 261 -12.23 38.43 -55.51
C PHE A 261 -12.68 39.43 -56.58
N TYR A 262 -13.98 39.53 -56.81
CA TYR A 262 -14.57 40.41 -57.82
C TYR A 262 -15.99 40.86 -57.46
N PHE A 263 -16.47 41.93 -58.10
CA PHE A 263 -17.89 42.28 -58.15
C PHE A 263 -18.49 41.88 -59.51
N GLY A 264 -19.70 41.31 -59.49
CA GLY A 264 -20.33 40.82 -60.73
C GLY A 264 -21.06 41.88 -61.57
N SER A 265 -21.34 43.05 -60.98
CA SER A 265 -22.07 44.15 -61.62
C SER A 265 -21.69 45.49 -60.99
N ASP A 266 -22.09 46.58 -61.63
CA ASP A 266 -22.01 47.92 -61.06
C ASP A 266 -23.10 48.16 -60.01
N GLY A 267 -22.99 49.29 -59.30
CA GLY A 267 -23.96 49.71 -58.28
C GLY A 267 -23.54 49.41 -56.83
N PRO A 268 -24.27 49.97 -55.85
CA PRO A 268 -24.07 49.69 -54.42
C PRO A 268 -24.68 48.35 -54.03
N SER A 269 -24.24 47.80 -52.90
CA SER A 269 -24.80 46.59 -52.29
C SER A 269 -24.65 45.31 -53.13
N VAL A 270 -23.74 45.28 -54.09
CA VAL A 270 -23.40 44.09 -54.89
C VAL A 270 -22.50 43.19 -54.06
N ASP A 271 -22.85 41.90 -53.92
CA ASP A 271 -22.03 40.94 -53.16
C ASP A 271 -20.63 40.77 -53.77
N LEU A 272 -19.62 40.76 -52.90
CA LEU A 272 -18.27 40.36 -53.26
C LEU A 272 -18.26 38.84 -53.49
N LYS A 273 -17.68 38.41 -54.61
CA LYS A 273 -17.66 37.01 -55.03
C LYS A 273 -16.23 36.52 -55.24
N ALA A 274 -16.06 35.20 -55.28
CA ALA A 274 -14.79 34.55 -55.59
C ALA A 274 -14.96 33.58 -56.76
N ALA A 275 -14.16 33.73 -57.81
CA ALA A 275 -14.18 32.86 -58.98
C ALA A 275 -12.80 32.77 -59.65
N PRO A 276 -12.54 31.78 -60.53
CA PRO A 276 -11.37 31.79 -61.39
C PRO A 276 -11.31 33.07 -62.23
N SER A 277 -10.11 33.42 -62.73
CA SER A 277 -9.85 34.66 -63.48
C SER A 277 -10.98 35.04 -64.44
N LEU A 278 -11.48 36.27 -64.30
CA LEU A 278 -12.57 36.79 -65.12
C LEU A 278 -12.04 37.70 -66.24
N PRO A 279 -12.77 37.85 -67.35
CA PRO A 279 -12.46 38.86 -68.35
C PRO A 279 -12.74 40.27 -67.82
N GLY A 280 -11.84 41.22 -68.11
CA GLY A 280 -11.98 42.63 -67.71
C GLY A 280 -11.16 43.01 -66.47
N SER A 281 -11.60 44.03 -65.74
CA SER A 281 -10.92 44.57 -64.55
C SER A 281 -11.79 44.45 -63.28
N GLN A 282 -12.78 43.56 -63.30
CA GLN A 282 -13.69 43.30 -62.18
C GLN A 282 -13.00 42.71 -60.96
N ASP A 283 -11.87 42.02 -61.15
CA ASP A 283 -11.03 41.43 -60.12
C ASP A 283 -9.80 42.29 -59.77
N TYR A 284 -9.71 43.51 -60.30
CA TYR A 284 -8.60 44.43 -60.07
C TYR A 284 -8.96 45.45 -59.00
N TRP A 285 -8.03 45.67 -58.09
CA TRP A 285 -8.22 46.48 -56.90
C TRP A 285 -7.15 47.57 -56.79
N ARG A 286 -7.56 48.78 -56.40
CA ARG A 286 -6.67 49.81 -55.85
C ARG A 286 -6.72 49.68 -54.35
N ILE A 287 -5.56 49.41 -53.73
CA ILE A 287 -5.46 49.32 -52.27
C ILE A 287 -4.73 50.56 -51.78
N GLY A 288 -5.49 51.44 -51.13
CA GLY A 288 -5.05 52.78 -50.75
C GLY A 288 -5.28 53.07 -49.27
N ARG A 289 -4.80 54.22 -48.81
CA ARG A 289 -5.17 54.72 -47.47
C ARG A 289 -6.54 55.38 -47.51
N ASP A 290 -7.26 55.29 -46.40
CA ASP A 290 -8.40 56.17 -46.17
C ASP A 290 -7.90 57.62 -46.09
N SER A 291 -8.65 58.56 -46.66
CA SER A 291 -8.34 60.01 -46.62
C SER A 291 -8.59 60.61 -45.24
N SER A 292 -9.25 59.88 -44.34
CA SER A 292 -9.42 60.26 -42.94
C SER A 292 -8.19 59.91 -42.10
N SER A 293 -7.93 60.65 -41.02
CA SER A 293 -6.74 60.64 -40.15
C SER A 293 -6.34 59.31 -39.48
N HIS A 294 -6.91 58.17 -39.89
CA HIS A 294 -6.66 56.84 -39.35
C HIS A 294 -5.40 56.22 -39.96
N ARG A 295 -4.24 56.57 -39.41
CA ARG A 295 -2.97 55.89 -39.73
C ARG A 295 -3.14 54.38 -39.50
N GLY A 296 -2.84 53.56 -40.50
CA GLY A 296 -2.89 52.10 -40.39
C GLY A 296 -4.09 51.42 -41.07
N SER A 297 -5.13 52.17 -41.48
CA SER A 297 -6.25 51.61 -42.25
C SER A 297 -5.98 51.59 -43.76
N TRP A 298 -6.64 50.66 -44.46
CA TRP A 298 -6.65 50.50 -45.90
C TRP A 298 -8.08 50.54 -46.42
N VAL A 299 -8.26 51.13 -47.59
CA VAL A 299 -9.49 51.03 -48.39
C VAL A 299 -9.18 50.23 -49.65
N ILE A 300 -10.11 49.36 -50.04
CA ILE A 300 -9.97 48.48 -51.20
C ILE A 300 -11.04 48.87 -52.20
N LYS A 301 -10.63 49.49 -53.32
CA LYS A 301 -11.52 50.03 -54.35
C LYS A 301 -11.42 49.22 -55.63
N ASN A 302 -12.57 48.80 -56.17
CA ASN A 302 -12.65 48.08 -57.43
C ASN A 302 -12.29 49.01 -58.60
N VAL A 303 -11.45 48.53 -59.52
CA VAL A 303 -11.00 49.32 -60.67
C VAL A 303 -12.12 49.51 -61.70
N GLN A 304 -12.93 48.49 -61.96
CA GLN A 304 -13.98 48.57 -62.99
C GLN A 304 -15.16 49.43 -62.55
N PHE A 305 -15.69 49.19 -61.35
CA PHE A 305 -16.92 49.82 -60.88
C PHE A 305 -16.71 51.03 -59.98
N GLN A 306 -15.46 51.33 -59.61
CA GLN A 306 -15.11 52.45 -58.72
C GLN A 306 -15.80 52.39 -57.34
N THR A 307 -16.18 51.19 -56.88
CA THR A 307 -16.82 50.93 -55.58
C THR A 307 -15.84 50.34 -54.56
N TYR A 308 -16.13 50.49 -53.27
CA TYR A 308 -15.31 49.99 -52.16
C TYR A 308 -15.84 48.68 -51.62
N ILE A 309 -14.94 47.81 -51.16
CA ILE A 309 -15.28 46.62 -50.38
C ILE A 309 -15.62 47.05 -48.95
N GLY A 310 -16.84 46.75 -48.48
CA GLY A 310 -17.25 47.02 -47.11
C GLY A 310 -18.29 46.03 -46.60
N PRO A 311 -18.40 45.82 -45.28
CA PRO A 311 -19.49 45.03 -44.71
C PRO A 311 -20.85 45.68 -45.04
N TYR A 312 -21.86 44.85 -45.29
CA TYR A 312 -23.24 45.29 -45.39
C TYR A 312 -23.75 45.72 -44.00
N ASP A 313 -24.47 46.84 -43.90
CA ASP A 313 -24.99 47.32 -42.62
C ASP A 313 -25.98 46.31 -42.01
N GLY A 314 -25.73 45.91 -40.76
CA GLY A 314 -26.51 44.89 -40.03
C GLY A 314 -25.77 43.60 -39.67
N THR A 315 -24.42 43.59 -39.67
CA THR A 315 -23.64 42.39 -39.32
C THR A 315 -23.91 41.89 -37.91
N SER A 316 -24.29 40.62 -37.77
CA SER A 316 -24.36 39.89 -36.50
C SER A 316 -22.98 39.32 -36.11
N GLU A 317 -22.85 38.82 -34.89
CA GLU A 317 -21.63 38.15 -34.39
C GLU A 317 -21.23 36.88 -35.20
N VAL A 318 -22.10 36.41 -36.11
CA VAL A 318 -21.93 35.17 -36.89
C VAL A 318 -21.44 35.43 -38.32
N GLY A 319 -20.96 36.64 -38.59
CA GLY A 319 -20.50 37.04 -39.91
C GLY A 319 -21.54 37.81 -40.73
N GLY A 320 -21.05 38.46 -41.78
CA GLY A 320 -21.82 39.43 -42.56
C GLY A 320 -21.49 39.38 -44.03
N ARG A 321 -22.44 39.79 -44.87
CA ARG A 321 -22.21 39.95 -46.31
C ARG A 321 -21.20 41.08 -46.53
N ILE A 322 -20.32 40.88 -47.51
CA ILE A 322 -19.43 41.93 -48.00
C ILE A 322 -20.00 42.43 -49.31
N THR A 323 -20.22 43.74 -49.41
CA THR A 323 -20.84 44.34 -50.57
C THR A 323 -20.05 45.53 -51.11
N SER A 324 -20.39 45.96 -52.32
CA SER A 324 -19.89 47.19 -52.93
C SER A 324 -20.51 48.44 -52.27
N HIS A 325 -19.70 49.48 -52.11
CA HIS A 325 -20.14 50.79 -51.60
C HIS A 325 -19.64 51.92 -52.51
N ILE A 326 -20.46 52.94 -52.78
CA ILE A 326 -20.12 54.03 -53.72
C ILE A 326 -19.13 55.02 -53.10
N SER A 327 -19.09 55.13 -51.77
CA SER A 327 -18.16 56.03 -51.07
C SER A 327 -17.32 55.28 -50.04
N ASN A 328 -16.17 55.83 -49.69
CA ASN A 328 -15.32 55.32 -48.61
C ASN A 328 -15.87 55.64 -47.20
N GLN A 329 -16.97 56.40 -47.10
CA GLN A 329 -17.60 56.76 -45.82
C GLN A 329 -18.81 55.86 -45.50
N THR A 330 -19.46 55.29 -46.53
CA THR A 330 -20.62 54.41 -46.37
C THR A 330 -20.15 52.96 -46.13
N GLY A 331 -20.74 52.26 -45.15
CA GLY A 331 -20.42 50.85 -44.87
C GLY A 331 -19.12 50.57 -44.10
N ASN A 332 -18.37 51.60 -43.69
CA ASN A 332 -17.06 51.49 -43.01
C ASN A 332 -16.06 50.51 -43.70
N PRO A 333 -15.63 50.82 -44.94
CA PRO A 333 -14.75 50.00 -45.75
C PRO A 333 -13.28 50.12 -45.31
N ARG A 334 -13.03 50.09 -43.99
CA ARG A 334 -11.69 50.21 -43.40
C ARG A 334 -11.15 48.86 -43.01
N TRP A 335 -9.98 48.53 -43.56
CA TRP A 335 -9.36 47.23 -43.42
C TRP A 335 -7.94 47.35 -42.86
N ALA A 336 -7.53 46.40 -42.03
CA ALA A 336 -6.14 46.09 -41.76
C ALA A 336 -5.69 44.95 -42.68
N ILE A 337 -4.50 45.08 -43.25
CA ILE A 337 -3.86 44.03 -44.06
C ILE A 337 -2.68 43.51 -43.25
N ILE A 338 -2.86 42.34 -42.63
CA ILE A 338 -1.92 41.74 -41.70
C ILE A 338 -1.13 40.64 -42.43
N PRO A 339 0.19 40.79 -42.65
CA PRO A 339 1.02 39.73 -43.20
C PRO A 339 1.03 38.50 -42.27
N ILE A 340 0.78 37.31 -42.79
CA ILE A 340 0.82 36.04 -42.03
C ILE A 340 2.16 35.34 -42.23
N THR A 341 2.71 35.43 -43.45
CA THR A 341 4.01 34.84 -43.80
C THR A 341 4.79 35.77 -44.72
N PHE A 342 6.07 35.95 -44.39
CA PHE A 342 7.09 36.18 -45.42
C PHE A 342 7.36 34.80 -46.03
N ALA A 343 7.15 34.65 -47.34
CA ALA A 343 7.65 33.49 -48.06
C ALA A 343 9.18 33.42 -47.99
#